data_AF-A0A839FCH3-F1
#
_entry.id   AF-A0A839FCH3-F1
#
_cell.length_a   1.000
_cell.length_b   1.000
_cell.length_c   1.000
_cell.angle_alpha   90.00
_cell.angle_beta   90.00
_cell.angle_gamma   90.00
#
_symmetry.space_group_name_H-M   'P 1'
#
loop_
_entity.id
_entity.type
_entity.pdbx_description
1 polymer ?
#
loop_
_entity_poly.entity_id
_entity_poly.type
_entity_poly.pdbx_seq_one_letter_code
_entity_poly.pdbx_strand_id
1 'polypeptide(L)'
;MQADGYSLDDKRNPLDATKHEHNNLPDIRQRWQHRGKEADRVRTEQSFLVPKAEIAGNDYDLSINRYKQAVHVATQYDPPQKILAALKVLEAEIMQGVEELQGMLR
;
A
#
# COMPACT_ATOMS: atom_id res chain seq x y z
N MET A 1 0.97 12.01 -4.48
CA MET A 1 0.59 11.53 -5.82
C MET A 1 0.99 10.06 -5.93
N GLN A 2 0.10 9.19 -6.40
CA GLN A 2 0.33 7.76 -6.63
C GLN A 2 0.56 7.46 -8.11
N ALA A 3 -0.24 8.02 -9.01
CA ALA A 3 -0.08 7.83 -10.46
C ALA A 3 -0.50 9.08 -11.26
N ASP A 4 0.06 9.21 -12.46
CA ASP A 4 -0.14 10.32 -13.40
C ASP A 4 -1.07 9.97 -14.58
N GLY A 5 -1.67 8.79 -14.58
CA GLY A 5 -2.45 8.26 -15.70
C GLY A 5 -1.70 7.22 -16.55
N TYR A 6 -0.45 6.89 -16.22
CA TYR A 6 0.35 5.91 -16.96
C TYR A 6 0.98 4.84 -16.06
N SER A 7 1.29 3.68 -16.63
CA SER A 7 2.05 2.63 -15.95
C SER A 7 3.46 3.12 -15.59
N LEU A 8 4.03 2.53 -14.52
CA LEU A 8 5.39 2.82 -14.06
C LEU A 8 6.47 2.07 -14.85
N ASP A 9 6.07 1.19 -15.77
CA ASP A 9 6.99 0.52 -16.68
C ASP A 9 7.41 1.42 -17.85
N ASP A 10 8.49 1.05 -18.54
CA ASP A 10 9.03 1.81 -19.67
C ASP A 10 8.02 2.01 -20.81
N LYS A 11 7.03 1.11 -20.91
CA LYS A 11 6.01 1.18 -21.96
C LYS A 11 5.03 2.32 -21.73
N ARG A 12 4.92 2.83 -20.49
CA ARG A 12 4.07 3.99 -20.15
C ARG A 12 2.67 3.84 -20.75
N ASN A 13 2.06 2.68 -20.56
CA ASN A 13 0.73 2.40 -21.07
C ASN A 13 -0.31 3.25 -20.32
N PRO A 14 -1.32 3.81 -21.00
CA PRO A 14 -2.36 4.58 -20.35
C PRO A 14 -3.14 3.70 -19.38
N LEU A 15 -3.32 4.19 -18.16
CA LEU A 15 -4.16 3.57 -17.15
C LEU A 15 -5.57 4.15 -17.20
N ASP A 16 -6.51 3.45 -16.56
CA ASP A 16 -7.90 3.89 -16.45
C ASP A 16 -8.00 5.19 -15.65
N ALA A 17 -8.14 6.32 -16.36
CA ALA A 17 -8.20 7.66 -15.78
C ALA A 17 -9.46 7.92 -14.92
N THR A 18 -10.45 7.02 -14.93
CA THR A 18 -11.63 7.14 -14.06
C THR A 18 -11.34 6.72 -12.62
N LYS A 19 -10.26 5.94 -12.41
CA LYS A 19 -9.82 5.49 -11.09
C LYS A 19 -8.81 6.47 -10.51
N HIS A 20 -9.10 6.98 -9.31
CA HIS A 20 -8.21 7.91 -8.62
C HIS A 20 -6.79 7.34 -8.43
N GLU A 21 -6.69 6.06 -8.08
CA GLU A 21 -5.41 5.35 -7.90
C GLU A 21 -4.53 5.35 -9.16
N HIS A 22 -5.13 5.48 -10.34
CA HIS A 22 -4.45 5.47 -11.63
C HIS A 22 -4.16 6.86 -12.18
N ASN A 23 -4.90 7.90 -11.75
CA ASN A 23 -4.63 9.28 -12.13
C ASN A 23 -5.05 10.27 -11.03
N ASN A 24 -4.08 10.77 -10.27
CA ASN A 24 -4.36 11.76 -9.22
C ASN A 24 -4.29 13.21 -9.71
N LEU A 25 -3.88 13.48 -10.96
CA LEU A 25 -3.68 14.87 -11.44
C LEU A 25 -4.94 15.74 -11.29
N PRO A 26 -6.16 15.26 -11.62
CA PRO A 26 -7.38 16.06 -11.46
C PRO A 26 -7.63 16.42 -9.99
N ASP A 27 -7.44 15.46 -9.08
CA ASP A 27 -7.60 15.64 -7.63
C ASP A 27 -6.56 16.60 -7.06
N ILE A 28 -5.29 16.45 -7.42
CA ILE A 28 -4.21 17.37 -6.99
C ILE A 28 -4.52 18.80 -7.42
N ARG A 29 -4.95 19.00 -8.67
CA ARG A 29 -5.31 20.33 -9.17
C ARG A 29 -6.46 20.94 -8.36
N GLN A 30 -7.49 20.14 -8.09
CA GLN A 30 -8.64 20.57 -7.29
C GLN A 30 -8.21 20.94 -5.86
N ARG A 31 -7.41 20.09 -5.20
CA ARG A 31 -6.88 20.36 -3.85
C ARG A 31 -6.01 21.62 -3.80
N TRP A 32 -5.17 21.82 -4.81
CA TRP A 32 -4.33 23.01 -4.90
C TRP A 32 -5.14 24.31 -5.03
N GLN A 33 -6.30 24.27 -5.69
CA GLN A 33 -7.21 25.41 -5.75
C GLN A 33 -7.95 25.64 -4.42
N HIS A 34 -8.05 24.61 -3.58
CA HIS A 34 -8.78 24.64 -2.32
C HIS A 34 -7.89 24.36 -1.09
N ARG A 35 -6.67 24.90 -1.07
CA ARG A 35 -5.67 24.68 0.00
C ARG A 35 -6.16 24.92 1.42
N GLY A 36 -7.15 25.79 1.62
CA GLY A 36 -7.76 26.01 2.94
C GLY A 36 -8.38 24.73 3.54
N LYS A 37 -8.80 23.77 2.70
CA LYS A 37 -9.34 22.47 3.13
C LYS A 37 -8.26 21.43 3.45
N GLU A 38 -6.98 21.72 3.15
CA GLU A 38 -5.87 20.82 3.46
C GLU A 38 -5.30 21.02 4.87
N ALA A 39 -5.76 22.06 5.60
CA ALA A 39 -5.22 22.42 6.91
C ALA A 39 -5.44 21.35 7.98
N ASP A 40 -6.54 20.61 7.91
CA ASP A 40 -6.92 19.60 8.90
C ASP A 40 -6.36 18.21 8.57
N ARG A 41 -5.65 18.06 7.45
CA ARG A 41 -5.15 16.76 7.00
C ARG A 41 -3.97 16.29 7.81
N VAL A 42 -3.99 15.01 8.13
CA VAL A 42 -2.95 14.37 8.93
C VAL A 42 -1.77 13.91 8.07
N ARG A 43 -0.59 13.80 8.67
CA ARG A 43 0.67 13.42 7.99
C ARG A 43 0.71 11.98 7.47
N THR A 44 -0.36 11.22 7.66
CA THR A 44 -0.55 9.87 7.14
C THR A 44 -1.29 9.87 5.79
N GLU A 45 -1.96 10.97 5.45
CA GLU A 45 -2.73 11.12 4.21
C GLU A 45 -1.85 11.36 2.98
N GLN A 46 -2.49 11.35 1.81
CA GLN A 46 -1.83 11.53 0.51
C GLN A 46 -1.22 12.94 0.32
N SER A 47 -1.75 13.95 1.03
CA SER A 47 -1.27 15.33 1.08
C SER A 47 -1.51 15.90 2.47
N PHE A 48 -0.62 16.79 2.91
CA PHE A 48 -0.70 17.50 4.19
C PHE A 48 0.14 18.78 4.12
N LEU A 49 -0.11 19.72 5.03
CA LEU A 49 0.67 20.95 5.14
C LEU A 49 1.78 20.82 6.18
N VAL A 50 2.92 21.45 5.90
CA VAL A 50 4.08 21.49 6.81
C VAL A 50 4.40 22.96 7.11
N PRO A 51 4.56 23.36 8.38
CA PRO A 51 4.98 24.70 8.74
C PRO A 51 6.37 25.05 8.18
N LYS A 52 6.54 26.30 7.71
CA LYS A 52 7.83 26.79 7.20
C LYS A 52 8.96 26.65 8.23
N ALA A 53 8.66 26.89 9.51
CA ALA A 53 9.65 26.79 10.59
C ALA A 53 10.25 25.38 10.70
N GLU A 54 9.44 24.34 10.47
CA GLU A 54 9.89 22.95 10.49
C GLU A 54 10.76 22.61 9.27
N ILE A 55 10.38 23.12 8.08
CA ILE A 55 11.18 22.96 6.87
C ILE A 55 12.55 23.64 7.04
N ALA A 56 12.57 24.84 7.62
CA ALA A 56 13.81 25.55 7.92
C ALA A 56 14.65 24.81 8.97
N GLY A 57 14.03 24.18 9.97
CA GLY A 57 14.72 23.36 10.96
C GLY A 57 15.31 22.06 10.41
N ASN A 58 14.82 21.59 9.25
CA ASN A 58 15.33 20.42 8.53
C ASN A 58 16.22 20.81 7.33
N ASP A 59 16.88 21.97 7.38
CA ASP A 59 17.79 22.46 6.33
C ASP A 59 17.16 22.53 4.93
N TYR A 60 15.85 22.79 4.87
CA TYR A 60 15.07 22.78 3.62
C TYR A 60 15.09 21.44 2.87
N ASP A 61 15.30 20.32 3.58
CA ASP A 61 15.05 18.98 3.05
C ASP A 61 13.56 18.87 2.70
N LEU A 62 13.23 18.79 1.41
CA LEU A 62 11.85 18.66 0.92
C LEU A 62 11.44 17.20 0.67
N SER A 63 12.24 16.24 1.17
CA SER A 63 11.88 14.83 1.10
C SER A 63 10.58 14.58 1.86
N ILE A 64 9.57 14.06 1.15
CA ILE A 64 8.27 13.74 1.74
C ILE A 64 8.38 12.79 2.94
N ASN A 65 9.36 11.88 2.91
CA ASN A 65 9.58 10.89 3.97
C ASN A 65 10.03 11.52 5.30
N ARG A 66 10.61 12.73 5.26
CA ARG A 66 11.00 13.46 6.47
C ARG A 66 9.78 13.89 7.30
N TYR A 67 8.69 14.21 6.62
CA TYR A 67 7.51 14.81 7.24
C TYR A 67 6.32 13.86 7.32
N LYS A 68 6.33 12.79 6.52
CA LYS A 68 5.25 11.81 6.48
C LYS A 68 5.31 10.93 7.74
N GLN A 69 4.18 10.77 8.41
CA GLN A 69 4.07 9.84 9.51
C GLN A 69 3.81 8.43 8.94
N ALA A 70 4.75 7.51 9.19
CA ALA A 70 4.53 6.11 8.87
C ALA A 70 3.47 5.53 9.82
N VAL A 71 2.36 5.05 9.26
CA VAL A 71 1.39 4.27 10.04
C VAL A 71 1.99 2.87 10.23
N HIS A 72 2.54 2.61 11.42
CA HIS A 72 2.87 1.25 11.80
C HIS A 72 1.57 0.50 12.08
N VAL A 73 1.06 -0.21 11.06
CA VAL A 73 0.06 -1.25 11.29
C VAL A 73 0.80 -2.40 11.95
N ALA A 74 0.54 -2.65 13.23
CA ALA A 74 1.02 -3.85 13.89
C ALA A 74 0.40 -5.04 13.15
N THR A 75 1.21 -5.74 12.35
CA THR A 75 0.77 -6.95 11.68
C THR A 75 0.43 -7.97 12.74
N GLN A 76 -0.86 -8.24 12.93
CA GLN A 76 -1.30 -9.25 13.87
C GLN A 76 -1.06 -10.61 13.22
N TYR A 77 -0.04 -11.31 13.69
CA TYR A 77 0.24 -12.67 13.24
C TYR A 77 -0.65 -13.65 14.00
N ASP A 78 -1.12 -14.67 13.28
CA ASP A 78 -1.77 -15.80 13.93
C ASP A 78 -0.79 -16.48 14.91
N PRO A 79 -1.28 -16.98 16.06
CA PRO A 79 -0.43 -17.70 17.00
C PRO A 79 0.27 -18.88 16.31
N PRO A 80 1.54 -19.18 16.64
CA PRO A 80 2.27 -20.31 16.04
C PRO A 80 1.50 -21.64 16.10
N GLN A 81 0.71 -21.85 17.16
CA GLN A 81 -0.13 -23.03 17.33
C GLN A 81 -1.19 -23.19 16.22
N LYS A 82 -1.79 -22.08 15.76
CA LYS A 82 -2.78 -22.09 14.68
C LYS A 82 -2.13 -22.41 13.33
N ILE A 83 -0.94 -21.87 13.10
CA ILE A 83 -0.12 -22.18 11.92
C ILE A 83 0.25 -23.67 11.91
N LEU A 84 0.69 -24.21 13.05
CA LEU A 84 1.01 -25.63 13.19
C LEU A 84 -0.21 -26.54 13.00
N ALA A 85 -1.38 -26.14 13.48
CA ALA A 85 -2.62 -26.89 13.26
C ALA A 85 -2.99 -26.91 11.77
N ALA A 86 -2.90 -25.77 11.08
CA ALA A 86 -3.13 -25.70 9.64
C ALA A 86 -2.13 -26.56 8.85
N LEU A 87 -0.86 -26.59 9.26
CA LEU A 87 0.18 -27.41 8.63
C LEU A 87 -0.15 -28.91 8.73
N LYS A 88 -0.61 -29.38 9.90
CA LYS A 88 -1.00 -30.79 10.09
C LYS A 88 -2.18 -31.20 9.22
N VAL A 89 -3.15 -30.32 9.05
CA VAL A 89 -4.30 -30.57 8.15
C VAL A 89 -3.82 -30.71 6.71
N LEU A 90 -2.99 -29.77 6.26
CA LEU A 90 -2.42 -29.79 4.90
C LEU A 90 -1.61 -31.07 4.65
N GLU A 91 -0.82 -31.51 5.63
CA GLU A 91 -0.03 -32.74 5.54
C GLU A 91 -0.91 -33.99 5.41
N ALA A 92 -2.03 -34.05 6.15
CA ALA A 92 -3.00 -35.14 6.03
C ALA A 92 -3.66 -35.19 4.65
N GLU A 93 -4.04 -34.02 4.11
CA GLU A 93 -4.61 -33.91 2.75
C GLU A 93 -3.60 -34.38 1.69
N ILE A 94 -2.32 -34.01 1.83
CA ILE A 94 -1.26 -34.45 0.93
C ILE A 94 -1.10 -35.98 1.00
N MET A 95 -1.06 -36.57 2.19
CA MET A 95 -0.93 -38.03 2.33
C MET A 95 -2.11 -38.76 1.71
N GLN A 96 -3.34 -38.26 1.93
CA GLN A 96 -4.54 -38.85 1.31
C GLN A 96 -4.46 -38.77 -0.22
N GLY A 97 -4.08 -37.62 -0.79
CA GLY A 97 -3.91 -37.47 -2.23
C GLY A 97 -2.85 -38.41 -2.82
N VAL A 98 -1.78 -38.70 -2.07
CA VAL A 98 -0.75 -39.67 -2.49
C VAL A 98 -1.32 -41.10 -2.50
N GLU A 99 -2.09 -41.50 -1.50
CA GLU A 99 -2.74 -42.82 -1.47
C GLU A 99 -3.75 -43.00 -2.62
N GLU A 100 -4.55 -41.97 -2.90
CA GLU A 100 -5.49 -41.98 -4.03
C GLU A 100 -4.76 -42.16 -5.36
N LEU A 101 -3.68 -41.42 -5.59
CA LEU A 101 -2.85 -41.56 -6.79
C LEU A 101 -2.19 -42.93 -6.90
N GLN A 102 -1.73 -43.52 -5.79
CA GLN A 102 -1.22 -44.89 -5.78
C GLN A 102 -2.29 -45.93 -6.11
N GLY A 103 -3.53 -45.72 -5.68
CA GLY A 103 -4.68 -46.57 -5.99
C GLY A 103 -5.04 -46.58 -7.48
N MET A 104 -4.86 -45.46 -8.18
CA MET A 104 -5.13 -45.35 -9.64
C MET A 104 -4.09 -46.06 -10.52
N LEU A 105 -2.93 -46.41 -9.97
CA LEU A 105 -1.86 -47.15 -10.67
C LEU A 105 -1.97 -48.68 -10.50
N ARG A 106 -3.00 -49.16 -9.81
CA ARG A 106 -3.29 -50.60 -9.63
C ARG A 106 -4.35 -51.12 -10.60
#